data_AF-A0A8J4S8M4-F1
#
_entry.id   AF-A0A8J4S8M4-F1
#
_cell.length_a   1.000
_cell.length_b   1.000
_cell.length_c   1.000
_cell.angle_alpha   90.00
_cell.angle_beta   90.00
_cell.angle_gamma   90.00
#
_symmetry.space_group_name_H-M   'P 1'
#
loop_
_entity.id
_entity.type
_entity.pdbx_description
1 polymer ?
#
loop_
_entity_poly.entity_id
_entity_poly.type
_entity_poly.pdbx_seq_one_letter_code
_entity_poly.pdbx_strand_id
1 'polypeptide(L)'
;MALRVAAEKAAASTSSPAVTLYRYITKQVPRVLTLYDIPMEPADARLAVQALFRQHADVKDPRVVDMLITKANMELEETLMQWKQKVHLLTLLESAEALRAPKLAVDSASESLDKFYAGVDDEEDELCDHKAI
;
A
#
# COMPACT_ATOMS: atom_id res chain seq x y z
N MET A 1 10.60 7.13 -41.44
CA MET A 1 10.32 5.80 -40.85
C MET A 1 10.73 5.67 -39.38
N ALA A 2 11.82 6.30 -38.89
CA ALA A 2 12.29 6.13 -37.50
C ALA A 2 11.38 6.75 -36.40
N LEU A 3 10.70 7.86 -36.66
CA LEU A 3 9.83 8.53 -35.68
C LEU A 3 8.60 7.72 -35.26
N ARG A 4 8.06 6.90 -36.18
CA ARG A 4 6.87 6.06 -35.90
C ARG A 4 7.19 4.92 -34.95
N VAL A 5 8.37 4.32 -35.08
CA VAL A 5 8.81 3.17 -34.26
C VAL A 5 9.08 3.59 -32.80
N ALA A 6 9.58 4.81 -32.56
CA ALA A 6 9.77 5.32 -31.20
C ALA A 6 8.43 5.62 -30.50
N ALA A 7 7.46 6.20 -31.22
CA ALA A 7 6.11 6.41 -30.71
C ALA A 7 5.37 5.09 -30.45
N GLU A 8 5.57 4.07 -31.30
CA GLU A 8 5.01 2.73 -31.13
C GLU A 8 5.66 2.00 -29.94
N LYS A 9 6.98 2.15 -29.71
CA LYS A 9 7.65 1.67 -28.49
C LYS A 9 7.19 2.39 -27.22
N ALA A 10 6.89 3.68 -27.30
CA ALA A 10 6.30 4.45 -26.20
C ALA A 10 4.83 4.05 -25.95
N ALA A 11 4.08 3.69 -26.99
CA ALA A 11 2.73 3.13 -26.88
C ALA A 11 2.73 1.66 -26.39
N ALA A 12 3.83 0.93 -26.61
CA ALA A 12 4.01 -0.47 -26.23
C ALA A 12 4.48 -0.69 -24.78
N SER A 13 4.73 0.36 -23.99
CA SER A 13 4.84 0.19 -22.52
C SER A 13 3.42 -0.01 -21.94
N THR A 14 2.82 -1.15 -22.24
CA THR A 14 1.43 -1.50 -21.92
C THR A 14 1.16 -1.62 -20.41
N SER A 15 2.19 -1.60 -19.56
CA SER A 15 2.02 -1.67 -18.10
C SER A 15 2.02 -0.30 -17.46
N SER A 16 0.99 -0.03 -16.63
CA SER A 16 0.94 1.16 -15.79
C SER A 16 2.20 1.27 -14.92
N PRO A 17 2.69 2.49 -14.65
CA PRO A 17 3.92 2.70 -13.87
C PRO A 17 3.80 2.11 -12.46
N ALA A 18 2.61 2.12 -11.86
CA ALA A 18 2.31 1.47 -10.59
C ALA A 18 2.55 -0.05 -10.60
N VAL A 19 2.18 -0.75 -11.68
CA VAL A 19 2.38 -2.21 -11.79
C VAL A 19 3.87 -2.54 -11.95
N THR A 20 4.63 -1.71 -12.66
CA THR A 20 6.08 -1.85 -12.75
C THR A 20 6.74 -1.67 -11.39
N LEU A 21 6.33 -0.66 -10.62
CA LEU A 21 6.80 -0.43 -9.27
C LEU A 21 6.47 -1.61 -8.34
N TYR A 22 5.24 -2.11 -8.37
CA TYR A 22 4.83 -3.27 -7.58
C TYR A 22 5.70 -4.51 -7.86
N ARG A 23 5.97 -4.81 -9.14
CA ARG A 23 6.87 -5.91 -9.52
C ARG A 23 8.30 -5.69 -9.04
N TYR A 24 8.75 -4.44 -8.96
CA TYR A 24 10.09 -4.14 -8.46
C TYR A 24 10.17 -4.33 -6.95
N ILE A 25 9.21 -3.79 -6.19
CA ILE A 25 9.15 -3.95 -4.73
C ILE A 25 9.06 -5.42 -4.33
N THR A 26 8.14 -6.19 -4.94
CA THR A 26 7.94 -7.62 -4.62
C THR A 26 9.20 -8.48 -4.82
N LYS A 27 10.10 -8.09 -5.75
CA LYS A 27 11.41 -8.73 -5.92
C LYS A 27 12.40 -8.36 -4.83
N GLN A 28 12.32 -7.14 -4.30
CA GLN A 28 13.21 -6.67 -3.22
C GLN A 28 12.76 -7.14 -1.83
N VAL A 29 11.48 -7.50 -1.63
CA VAL A 29 10.93 -7.92 -0.32
C VAL A 29 11.80 -8.97 0.38
N PRO A 30 12.20 -10.10 -0.23
CA PRO A 30 13.03 -11.10 0.46
C PRO A 30 14.38 -10.54 0.92
N ARG A 31 14.98 -9.66 0.11
CA ARG A 31 16.23 -8.99 0.45
C ARG A 31 16.06 -8.08 1.65
N VAL A 32 14.99 -7.29 1.70
CA VAL A 32 14.68 -6.40 2.83
C VAL A 32 14.44 -7.21 4.12
N LEU A 33 13.69 -8.31 4.06
CA LEU A 33 13.48 -9.18 5.22
C LEU A 33 14.79 -9.70 5.81
N THR A 34 15.73 -10.15 4.95
CA THR A 34 17.05 -10.60 5.40
C THR A 34 17.92 -9.46 5.95
N LEU A 35 17.80 -8.26 5.38
CA LEU A 35 18.60 -7.09 5.75
C LEU A 35 18.24 -6.56 7.14
N TYR A 36 16.97 -6.70 7.53
CA TYR A 36 16.42 -6.22 8.80
C TYR A 36 16.14 -7.34 9.80
N ASP A 37 16.46 -8.58 9.46
CA ASP A 37 16.25 -9.77 10.27
C ASP A 37 14.80 -9.87 10.81
N ILE A 38 13.83 -9.71 9.90
CA ILE A 38 12.40 -9.77 10.23
C ILE A 38 11.92 -11.22 10.08
N PRO A 39 11.41 -11.86 11.15
CA PRO A 39 11.00 -13.27 11.14
C PRO A 39 9.59 -13.43 10.54
N MET A 40 9.39 -12.98 9.29
CA MET A 40 8.12 -13.08 8.55
C MET A 40 8.31 -13.91 7.29
N GLU A 41 7.30 -14.68 6.88
CA GLU A 41 7.34 -15.39 5.62
C GLU A 41 7.38 -14.39 4.44
N PRO A 42 8.27 -14.58 3.44
CA PRO A 42 8.30 -13.69 2.26
C PRO A 42 7.00 -13.71 1.46
N ALA A 43 6.16 -14.75 1.59
CA ALA A 43 4.82 -14.76 0.99
C ALA A 43 3.89 -13.75 1.65
N ASP A 44 3.84 -13.73 2.98
CA ASP A 44 3.00 -12.80 3.74
C ASP A 44 3.45 -11.36 3.55
N ALA A 45 4.76 -11.10 3.56
CA ALA A 45 5.29 -9.76 3.30
C ALA A 45 4.90 -9.24 1.90
N ARG A 46 4.88 -10.10 0.87
CA ARG A 46 4.42 -9.71 -0.47
C ARG A 46 2.93 -9.37 -0.50
N LEU A 47 2.13 -10.05 0.31
CA LEU A 47 0.70 -9.83 0.42
C LEU A 47 0.39 -8.56 1.24
N ALA A 48 1.18 -8.27 2.27
CA ALA A 48 1.16 -7.00 2.99
C ALA A 48 1.45 -5.83 2.02
N VAL A 49 2.50 -5.94 1.20
CA VAL A 49 2.76 -4.95 0.14
C VAL A 49 1.56 -4.83 -0.82
N GLN A 50 0.92 -5.92 -1.20
CA GLN A 50 -0.28 -5.86 -2.04
C GLN A 50 -1.43 -5.09 -1.36
N ALA A 51 -1.65 -5.25 -0.06
CA ALA A 51 -2.65 -4.52 0.68
C ALA A 51 -2.41 -3.01 0.67
N LEU A 52 -1.15 -2.58 0.86
CA LEU A 52 -0.75 -1.16 0.76
C LEU A 52 -1.05 -0.56 -0.63
N PHE A 53 -0.80 -1.30 -1.70
CA PHE A 53 -1.16 -0.85 -3.05
C PHE A 53 -2.67 -0.78 -3.25
N ARG A 54 -3.43 -1.69 -2.64
CA ARG A 54 -4.91 -1.70 -2.71
C ARG A 54 -5.55 -0.58 -1.91
N GLN A 55 -4.92 -0.12 -0.83
CA GLN A 55 -5.39 1.04 -0.05
C GLN A 55 -5.55 2.30 -0.92
N HIS A 56 -4.75 2.42 -1.99
CA HIS A 56 -4.80 3.55 -2.91
C HIS A 56 -5.50 3.23 -4.24
N ALA A 57 -6.30 2.16 -4.31
CA ALA A 57 -6.99 1.76 -5.54
C ALA A 57 -8.06 2.77 -5.99
N ASP A 58 -8.64 3.54 -5.07
CA ASP A 58 -9.71 4.49 -5.35
C ASP A 58 -9.21 5.83 -5.93
N VAL A 59 -7.89 6.04 -5.97
CA VAL A 59 -7.28 7.27 -6.47
C VAL A 59 -7.35 7.30 -8.00
N LYS A 60 -8.17 8.22 -8.54
CA LYS A 60 -8.39 8.37 -9.99
C LYS A 60 -7.57 9.50 -10.63
N ASP A 61 -7.13 10.49 -9.85
CA ASP A 61 -6.37 11.62 -10.39
C ASP A 61 -4.92 11.21 -10.73
N PRO A 62 -4.49 11.32 -12.01
CA PRO A 62 -3.15 10.93 -12.43
C PRO A 62 -2.03 11.68 -11.68
N ARG A 63 -2.25 12.93 -11.28
CA ARG A 63 -1.22 13.71 -10.54
C ARG A 63 -0.93 13.11 -9.18
N VAL A 64 -1.98 12.66 -8.50
CA VAL A 64 -1.87 12.01 -7.18
C VAL A 64 -1.20 10.65 -7.34
N VAL A 65 -1.53 9.90 -8.41
CA VAL A 65 -0.88 8.63 -8.72
C VAL A 65 0.62 8.80 -8.91
N ASP A 66 1.05 9.79 -9.69
CA ASP A 66 2.49 10.06 -9.93
C ASP A 66 3.22 10.45 -8.63
N MET A 67 2.57 11.24 -7.77
CA MET A 67 3.11 11.58 -6.45
C MET A 67 3.25 10.35 -5.55
N LEU A 68 2.24 9.48 -5.51
CA LEU A 68 2.27 8.24 -4.73
C LEU A 68 3.37 7.29 -5.21
N ILE A 69 3.54 7.17 -6.53
CA ILE A 69 4.63 6.38 -7.14
C ILE A 69 5.99 6.95 -6.73
N THR A 70 6.15 8.28 -6.76
CA THR A 70 7.41 8.93 -6.37
C THR A 70 7.71 8.68 -4.89
N LYS A 71 6.72 8.86 -4.01
CA LYS A 71 6.84 8.57 -2.58
C LYS A 71 7.22 7.11 -2.30
N ALA A 72 6.59 6.17 -2.98
CA ALA A 72 6.86 4.75 -2.79
C ALA A 72 8.26 4.34 -3.33
N ASN A 73 8.77 5.00 -4.38
CA ASN A 73 10.15 4.80 -4.82
C ASN A 73 11.15 5.32 -3.78
N MET A 74 10.90 6.51 -3.21
CA MET A 74 11.75 7.07 -2.15
C MET A 74 11.77 6.14 -0.92
N GLU A 75 10.60 5.67 -0.49
CA GLU A 75 10.46 4.70 0.60
C GLU A 75 11.29 3.43 0.36
N LEU A 76 11.27 2.90 -0.86
CA LEU A 76 12.06 1.74 -1.23
C LEU A 76 13.57 2.04 -1.23
N GLU A 77 13.99 3.20 -1.68
CA GLU A 77 15.40 3.59 -1.66
C GLU A 77 15.92 3.74 -0.22
N GLU A 78 15.16 4.39 0.66
CA GLU A 78 15.50 4.53 2.09
C GLU A 78 15.65 3.18 2.80
N THR A 79 14.81 2.20 2.45
CA THR A 79 14.87 0.85 3.02
C THR A 79 16.04 0.04 2.46
N LEU A 80 16.35 0.16 1.18
CA LEU A 80 17.51 -0.50 0.57
C LEU A 80 18.85 0.08 1.03
N MET A 81 18.90 1.39 1.25
CA MET A 81 20.08 2.11 1.77
C MET A 81 20.22 2.03 3.29
N GLN A 82 19.31 1.34 3.98
CA GLN A 82 19.27 1.20 5.43
C GLN A 82 19.20 2.54 6.18
N TRP A 83 18.55 3.54 5.61
CA TRP A 83 18.28 4.81 6.29
C TRP A 83 17.13 4.68 7.30
N LYS A 84 16.27 3.67 7.13
CA LYS A 84 15.21 3.32 8.09
C LYS A 84 15.68 2.30 9.11
N GLN A 85 15.10 2.37 10.31
CA GLN A 85 15.24 1.36 11.36
C GLN A 85 14.22 0.22 11.18
N LYS A 86 14.53 -0.95 11.76
CA LYS A 86 13.66 -2.14 11.77
C LYS A 86 12.25 -1.84 12.27
N VAL A 87 12.11 -0.99 13.29
CA VAL A 87 10.81 -0.63 13.88
C VAL A 87 9.87 -0.03 12.84
N HIS A 88 10.37 0.84 11.96
CA HIS A 88 9.54 1.49 10.93
C HIS A 88 8.98 0.48 9.92
N LEU A 89 9.75 -0.57 9.61
CA LEU A 89 9.29 -1.65 8.74
C LEU A 89 8.27 -2.54 9.45
N LEU A 90 8.48 -2.85 10.74
CA LEU A 90 7.52 -3.62 11.52
C LEU A 90 6.17 -2.90 11.61
N THR A 91 6.17 -1.60 11.94
CA THR A 91 4.94 -0.80 11.99
C THR A 91 4.24 -0.73 10.63
N LEU A 92 5.01 -0.65 9.54
CA LEU A 92 4.46 -0.64 8.19
C LEU A 92 3.81 -1.98 7.84
N LEU A 93 4.48 -3.10 8.14
CA LEU A 93 3.96 -4.44 7.89
C LEU A 93 2.72 -4.75 8.73
N GLU A 94 2.72 -4.38 10.00
CA GLU A 94 1.55 -4.52 10.89
C GLU A 94 0.35 -3.71 10.38
N SER A 95 0.56 -2.46 9.95
CA SER A 95 -0.50 -1.65 9.35
C SER A 95 -1.07 -2.29 8.08
N ALA A 96 -0.22 -2.94 7.30
CA ALA A 96 -0.62 -3.61 6.06
C ALA A 96 -1.36 -4.92 6.32
N GLU A 97 -1.01 -5.65 7.39
CA GLU A 97 -1.76 -6.81 7.85
C GLU A 97 -3.14 -6.43 8.39
N ALA A 98 -3.25 -5.32 9.12
CA ALA A 98 -4.53 -4.81 9.61
C ALA A 98 -5.51 -4.47 8.48
N LEU A 99 -5.02 -3.93 7.36
CA LEU A 99 -5.84 -3.67 6.16
C LEU A 99 -6.32 -4.95 5.48
N ARG A 100 -5.62 -6.06 5.70
CA ARG A 100 -5.91 -7.35 5.09
C ARG A 100 -6.89 -8.16 5.90
N ALA A 101 -6.80 -8.08 7.22
CA ALA A 101 -7.81 -8.66 8.09
C ALA A 101 -9.17 -8.09 7.63
N PRO A 102 -10.10 -8.92 7.14
CA PRO A 102 -11.47 -8.44 7.04
C PRO A 102 -11.80 -7.96 8.45
N LYS A 103 -12.31 -6.73 8.60
CA LYS A 103 -12.99 -6.35 9.84
C LYS A 103 -13.97 -7.49 10.07
N LEU A 104 -13.62 -8.39 11.00
CA LEU A 104 -14.42 -9.55 11.27
C LEU A 104 -15.79 -8.95 11.54
N ALA A 105 -16.81 -9.39 10.81
CA ALA A 105 -18.18 -9.01 11.09
C ALA A 105 -18.58 -9.64 12.43
N VAL A 106 -17.93 -9.20 13.49
CA VAL A 106 -18.33 -9.43 14.87
C VAL A 106 -19.44 -8.41 15.03
N ASP A 107 -20.66 -8.93 15.08
CA ASP A 107 -21.93 -8.24 15.25
C ASP A 107 -21.77 -6.75 15.59
N SER A 108 -22.10 -5.87 14.64
CA SER A 108 -21.96 -4.40 14.75
C SER A 108 -22.38 -3.81 16.11
N ALA A 109 -23.27 -4.50 16.84
CA ALA A 109 -23.64 -4.20 18.21
C ALA A 109 -22.49 -4.30 19.24
N SER A 110 -21.63 -5.33 19.21
CA SER A 110 -20.53 -5.47 20.19
C SER A 110 -19.41 -4.45 19.95
N GLU A 111 -19.03 -4.20 18.69
CA GLU A 111 -18.06 -3.15 18.36
C GLU A 111 -18.57 -1.77 18.79
N SER A 112 -19.87 -1.49 18.59
CA SER A 112 -20.47 -0.23 19.04
C SER A 112 -20.52 -0.09 20.57
N LEU A 113 -20.76 -1.19 21.30
CA LEU A 113 -20.79 -1.19 22.76
C LEU A 113 -19.40 -1.04 23.37
N ASP A 114 -18.39 -1.73 22.83
CA ASP A 114 -17.01 -1.63 23.31
C ASP A 114 -16.45 -0.22 23.08
N LYS A 115 -16.79 0.40 21.94
CA LYS A 115 -16.44 1.79 21.62
C LYS A 115 -17.16 2.79 22.53
N PHE A 116 -18.43 2.55 22.83
CA PHE A 116 -19.21 3.31 23.81
C PHE A 116 -18.61 3.21 25.23
N TYR A 117 -18.23 2.01 25.69
CA TYR A 117 -17.57 1.84 27.00
C TYR A 117 -16.17 2.44 27.06
N ALA A 118 -15.48 2.56 25.92
CA ALA A 118 -14.20 3.25 25.82
C ALA A 118 -14.33 4.79 25.85
N GLY A 119 -15.55 5.35 25.75
CA GLY A 119 -15.81 6.79 25.76
C GLY A 119 -15.30 7.50 24.50
N VAL A 120 -15.20 6.78 23.38
CA VAL A 120 -14.87 7.36 22.07
C VAL A 120 -16.19 7.77 21.40
N ASP A 121 -16.54 9.04 21.49
CA ASP A 121 -17.72 9.61 20.83
C ASP A 121 -17.47 9.69 19.30
N ASP A 122 -18.32 9.03 18.53
CA ASP A 122 -18.28 9.06 17.06
C ASP A 122 -18.87 10.36 16.51
N GLU A 123 -18.08 11.43 16.55
CA GLU A 123 -18.42 12.72 15.91
C GLU A 123 -17.86 12.84 14.48
N GLU A 124 -17.11 11.85 13.97
CA GLU A 124 -16.48 11.92 12.65
C GLU A 124 -16.62 10.62 11.85
N ASP A 125 -17.85 10.29 11.42
CA ASP A 125 -18.09 9.36 10.31
C ASP A 125 -19.17 9.92 9.36
N GLU A 126 -18.98 11.18 8.92
CA GLU A 126 -19.77 11.79 7.83
C GLU A 126 -18.95 12.03 6.54
N LEU A 127 -17.81 11.36 6.35
CA LEU A 127 -17.00 11.53 5.13
C LEU A 127 -16.55 10.23 4.45
N CYS A 128 -17.46 9.25 4.33
CA CYS A 128 -17.32 8.20 3.33
C CYS A 128 -18.66 7.52 3.00
N ASP A 129 -19.64 8.29 2.51
CA ASP A 129 -20.70 7.75 1.64
C ASP A 129 -21.50 8.85 0.94
N HIS A 130 -20.82 9.84 0.34
CA HIS A 130 -21.48 10.69 -0.66
C HIS A 130 -21.48 10.00 -2.03
N LYS A 131 -22.50 9.16 -2.20
CA LYS A 131 -23.08 8.78 -3.48
C LYS A 131 -23.54 10.04 -4.25
N ALA A 132 -23.52 9.94 -5.58
CA ALA A 132 -23.71 10.98 -6.62
C ALA A 132 -22.40 11.73 -6.95
N ILE A 133 -21.80 11.61 -8.14
CA ILE A 133 -22.32 11.45 -9.52
C ILE A 133 -21.46 10.46 -10.29
#